data_AF-W1PST4-F1
#
_entry.id   AF-W1PST4-F1
#
_cell.length_a   1.000
_cell.length_b   1.000
_cell.length_c   1.000
_cell.angle_alpha   90.00
_cell.angle_beta   90.00
_cell.angle_gamma   90.00
#
_symmetry.space_group_name_H-M   'P 1'
#
loop_
_entity.id
_entity.type
_entity.pdbx_description
1 polymer ?
#
loop_
_entity_poly.entity_id
_entity_poly.type
_entity_poly.pdbx_seq_one_letter_code
_entity_poly.pdbx_strand_id
1 'polypeptide(L)'
;MVLGKGWHADISALTLLAQIQPSGLEIRGQDNEWIKAKSIPHSFTIQIGDLMEGYTNGLYKSVENRVVVSGKKEMYSVALAFVSAIEATVQPLPDLVNEQNPAKYEPFNYGNFYRVRRLSNCVKLASENDIVTIHTFKKPTTPAPTAAATVAA
;
A
#
# COMPACT_ATOMS: atom_id res chain seq x y z
N MET A 1 -22.11 8.54 9.62
CA MET A 1 -20.87 9.04 9.00
C MET A 1 -20.80 8.47 7.59
N VAL A 2 -20.13 9.16 6.66
CA VAL A 2 -19.98 8.74 5.25
C VAL A 2 -18.49 8.71 4.91
N LEU A 3 -18.10 7.92 3.92
CA LEU A 3 -16.73 7.94 3.38
C LEU A 3 -16.56 9.14 2.44
N GLY A 4 -15.64 10.04 2.77
CA GLY A 4 -15.20 11.10 1.85
C GLY A 4 -14.22 10.57 0.80
N LYS A 5 -13.39 9.59 1.18
CA LYS A 5 -12.57 8.77 0.29
C LYS A 5 -12.63 7.33 0.78
N GLY A 6 -12.94 6.40 -0.12
CA GLY A 6 -12.99 4.96 0.18
C GLY A 6 -11.65 4.44 0.70
N TRP A 7 -11.65 3.24 1.28
CA TRP A 7 -10.40 2.59 1.63
C TRP A 7 -9.54 2.36 0.39
N HIS A 8 -8.23 2.49 0.53
CA HIS A 8 -7.25 2.19 -0.51
C HIS A 8 -5.86 2.17 0.09
N ALA A 9 -4.94 1.50 -0.59
CA ALA A 9 -3.52 1.74 -0.46
C ALA A 9 -3.07 2.79 -1.51
N ASP A 10 -2.08 3.60 -1.16
CA ASP A 10 -1.53 4.60 -2.07
C ASP A 10 -0.64 3.93 -3.12
N ILE A 11 -0.77 4.34 -4.38
CA ILE A 11 0.07 3.87 -5.50
C ILE A 11 1.48 4.47 -5.52
N SER A 12 1.81 5.31 -4.55
CA SER A 12 3.08 6.02 -4.43
C SER A 12 4.13 5.14 -3.76
N ALA A 13 5.37 5.60 -3.74
CA ALA A 13 6.36 5.11 -2.78
C ALA A 13 6.09 5.74 -1.41
N LEU A 14 5.87 7.05 -1.41
CA LEU A 14 5.64 7.85 -0.21
C LEU A 14 4.56 8.89 -0.49
N THR A 15 3.69 9.16 0.48
CA THR A 15 2.77 10.31 0.45
C THR A 15 2.99 11.15 1.69
N LEU A 16 3.23 12.45 1.50
CA LEU A 16 3.22 13.46 2.56
C LEU A 16 1.84 14.11 2.60
N LEU A 17 1.17 14.04 3.74
CA LEU A 17 -0.18 14.55 3.91
C LEU A 17 -0.21 15.66 4.96
N ALA A 18 -0.49 16.89 4.53
CA ALA A 18 -0.84 17.99 5.40
C ALA A 18 -2.34 17.94 5.71
N GLN A 19 -2.70 17.85 6.98
CA GLN A 19 -4.10 17.75 7.42
C GLN A 19 -4.49 19.01 8.17
N ILE A 20 -5.56 19.67 7.73
CA ILE A 20 -6.14 20.81 8.44
C ILE A 20 -7.23 20.27 9.37
N GLN A 21 -7.27 20.73 10.62
CA GLN A 21 -8.28 20.28 11.56
C GLN A 21 -9.67 20.86 11.20
N PRO A 22 -10.73 20.05 11.23
CA PRO A 22 -10.77 18.64 11.66
C PRO A 22 -10.29 17.66 10.57
N SER A 23 -9.66 16.55 10.99
CA SER A 23 -9.24 15.46 10.10
C SER A 23 -10.11 14.21 10.25
N GLY A 24 -10.36 13.54 9.13
CA GLY A 24 -11.10 12.28 9.02
C GLY A 24 -10.25 11.07 8.60
N LEU A 25 -8.92 11.19 8.57
CA LEU A 25 -8.06 10.08 8.14
C LEU A 25 -8.11 8.92 9.15
N GLU A 26 -8.35 7.73 8.63
CA GLU A 26 -8.21 6.47 9.35
C GLU A 26 -7.26 5.55 8.60
N ILE A 27 -6.48 4.80 9.36
CA ILE A 27 -5.43 3.89 8.88
C ILE A 27 -5.77 2.50 9.40
N ARG A 28 -5.65 1.47 8.54
CA ARG A 28 -5.89 0.09 8.94
C ARG A 28 -4.68 -0.47 9.69
N GLY A 29 -4.91 -0.93 10.92
CA GLY A 29 -3.92 -1.60 11.76
C GLY A 29 -3.64 -3.04 11.30
N GLN A 30 -2.64 -3.67 11.91
CA GLN A 30 -2.27 -5.07 11.64
C GLN A 30 -3.35 -6.06 12.10
N ASP A 31 -4.16 -5.66 13.07
CA ASP A 31 -5.34 -6.36 13.58
C ASP A 31 -6.58 -6.19 12.68
N ASN A 32 -6.44 -5.52 11.53
CA ASN A 32 -7.52 -5.11 10.62
C ASN A 32 -8.48 -4.05 11.18
N GLU A 33 -8.17 -3.45 12.32
CA GLU A 33 -8.99 -2.40 12.90
C GLU A 33 -8.65 -1.02 12.33
N TRP A 34 -9.65 -0.13 12.27
CA TRP A 34 -9.46 1.23 11.78
C TRP A 34 -9.03 2.16 12.90
N ILE A 35 -7.83 2.73 12.76
CA ILE A 35 -7.24 3.65 13.73
C ILE A 35 -7.34 5.07 13.20
N LYS A 36 -7.97 5.96 13.96
CA LYS A 36 -8.02 7.37 13.61
C LYS A 36 -6.64 8.02 13.71
N ALA A 37 -6.14 8.55 12.60
CA ALA A 37 -4.87 9.24 12.59
C ALA A 37 -4.99 10.57 13.34
N LYS A 38 -4.07 10.80 14.28
CA LYS A 38 -4.00 12.05 15.03
C LYS A 38 -3.52 13.16 14.10
N SER A 39 -4.34 14.20 13.93
CA SER A 39 -3.91 15.42 13.24
C SER A 39 -3.11 16.29 14.21
N ILE A 40 -1.81 16.39 13.97
CA ILE A 40 -0.89 17.23 14.74
C ILE A 40 -0.66 18.54 13.96
N PRO A 41 -0.92 19.73 14.53
CA PRO A 41 -0.65 21.00 13.87
C PRO A 41 0.81 21.13 13.41
N HIS A 42 1.04 21.78 12.26
CA HIS A 42 2.37 22.00 11.67
C HIS A 42 3.18 20.71 11.43
N SER A 43 2.49 19.61 11.13
CA SER A 43 3.12 18.33 10.81
C SER A 43 2.58 17.74 9.51
N PHE A 44 3.31 16.75 9.00
CA PHE A 44 2.85 15.91 7.90
C PHE A 44 2.68 14.49 8.41
N THR A 45 1.58 13.86 8.00
CA THR A 45 1.43 12.41 8.09
C THR A 45 2.15 11.81 6.90
N ILE A 46 3.04 10.84 7.14
CA ILE A 46 3.79 10.14 6.10
C ILE A 46 3.14 8.76 5.89
N GLN A 47 2.74 8.46 4.67
CA GLN A 47 2.14 7.17 4.31
C GLN A 47 3.06 6.41 3.34
N ILE A 48 3.24 5.12 3.60
CA ILE A 48 3.95 4.20 2.73
C ILE A 48 2.94 3.61 1.74
N GLY A 49 3.29 3.64 0.46
CA GLY A 49 2.47 3.09 -0.62
C GLY A 49 3.07 1.85 -1.28
N ASP A 50 2.36 1.38 -2.30
CA ASP A 50 2.58 0.14 -3.04
C ASP A 50 3.98 0.06 -3.66
N LEU A 51 4.52 1.17 -4.17
CA LEU A 51 5.84 1.13 -4.83
C LEU A 51 6.95 0.90 -3.82
N MET A 52 6.85 1.48 -2.62
CA MET A 52 7.85 1.29 -1.57
C MET A 52 7.82 -0.13 -1.04
N GLU A 53 6.63 -0.74 -0.91
CA GLU A 53 6.55 -2.16 -0.58
C GLU A 53 7.22 -3.04 -1.64
N GLY A 54 6.99 -2.74 -2.92
CA GLY A 54 7.66 -3.42 -4.04
C GLY A 54 9.18 -3.26 -4.02
N TYR A 55 9.68 -2.02 -3.92
CA TYR A 55 11.12 -1.73 -3.88
C TYR A 55 11.80 -2.36 -2.68
N THR A 56 11.15 -2.37 -1.52
CA THR A 56 11.76 -2.87 -0.28
C THR A 56 11.56 -4.35 -0.03
N ASN A 57 11.10 -5.09 -1.04
CA ASN A 57 10.84 -6.52 -0.95
C ASN A 57 9.91 -6.88 0.23
N GLY A 58 8.97 -5.99 0.54
CA GLY A 58 8.02 -6.17 1.64
C GLY A 58 8.48 -5.72 3.02
N LEU A 59 9.66 -5.08 3.16
CA LEU A 59 10.15 -4.57 4.45
C LEU A 59 9.25 -3.44 4.99
N TYR A 60 8.89 -2.47 4.16
CA TYR A 60 7.86 -1.49 4.49
C TYR A 60 6.54 -1.89 3.84
N LYS A 61 5.47 -1.88 4.63
CA LYS A 61 4.15 -2.29 4.18
C LYS A 61 3.36 -1.10 3.67
N SER A 62 2.73 -1.29 2.51
CA SER A 62 1.72 -0.41 1.97
C SER A 62 0.50 -0.46 2.89
N VAL A 63 0.02 0.70 3.30
CA VAL A 63 -0.99 0.79 4.35
C VAL A 63 -2.34 1.23 3.77
N GLU A 64 -3.38 0.45 4.07
CA GLU A 64 -4.74 0.85 3.74
C GLU A 64 -5.18 2.05 4.57
N ASN A 65 -5.75 3.04 3.91
CA ASN A 65 -6.25 4.25 4.52
C ASN A 65 -7.61 4.65 3.93
N ARG A 66 -8.43 5.32 4.73
CA ARG A 66 -9.73 5.87 4.32
C ARG A 66 -9.97 7.23 4.94
N VAL A 67 -10.93 7.98 4.41
CA VAL A 67 -11.35 9.26 4.99
C VAL A 67 -12.82 9.20 5.38
N VAL A 68 -13.09 9.37 6.66
CA VAL A 68 -14.45 9.38 7.23
C VAL A 68 -14.87 10.82 7.48
N VAL A 69 -16.02 11.22 6.92
CA VAL A 69 -16.58 12.57 7.08
C VAL A 69 -17.74 12.58 8.08
N SER A 70 -17.74 13.60 8.96
CA SER A 70 -18.78 13.80 9.97
C SER A 70 -19.97 14.61 9.46
N GLY A 71 -19.82 15.34 8.35
CA GLY A 71 -20.84 16.25 7.80
C GLY A 71 -21.04 17.55 8.59
N LYS A 72 -20.31 17.76 9.69
CA LYS A 72 -20.48 18.93 10.56
C LYS A 72 -19.62 20.14 10.18
N LYS A 73 -18.45 19.88 9.61
CA LYS A 73 -17.48 20.88 9.16
C LYS A 73 -16.79 20.38 7.91
N GLU A 74 -16.42 21.31 7.04
CA GLU A 74 -15.55 21.06 5.90
C GLU A 74 -14.17 20.60 6.39
N MET A 75 -13.54 19.71 5.64
CA MET A 75 -12.24 19.14 5.97
C MET A 75 -11.33 19.27 4.75
N TYR A 76 -10.11 19.73 4.99
CA TYR A 76 -9.14 19.99 3.94
C TYR A 76 -7.84 19.25 4.23
N SER A 77 -7.23 18.75 3.16
CA SER A 77 -5.90 18.15 3.22
C SER A 77 -5.18 18.38 1.91
N VAL A 78 -3.86 18.49 1.98
CA VAL A 78 -2.98 18.57 0.80
C VAL A 78 -2.08 17.34 0.82
N ALA A 79 -2.09 16.57 -0.26
CA ALA A 79 -1.28 15.36 -0.41
C ALA A 79 -0.22 15.58 -1.49
N LEU A 80 1.04 15.28 -1.17
CA LEU A 80 2.15 15.20 -2.11
C LEU A 80 2.61 13.75 -2.20
N ALA A 81 2.37 13.12 -3.35
CA ALA A 81 2.73 11.73 -3.62
C ALA A 81 4.02 11.65 -4.45
N PHE A 82 4.97 10.83 -3.99
CA PHE A 82 6.21 10.50 -4.68
C PHE A 82 6.03 9.20 -5.45
N VAL A 83 6.08 9.29 -6.77
CA VAL A 83 5.83 8.17 -7.69
C VAL A 83 7.02 7.96 -8.63
N SER A 84 7.06 6.82 -9.29
CA SER A 84 8.07 6.51 -10.31
C SER A 84 7.70 7.08 -11.68
N ALA A 85 8.68 7.13 -12.59
CA ALA A 85 8.42 7.45 -13.99
C ALA A 85 7.54 6.37 -14.65
N ILE A 86 6.74 6.73 -15.66
CA ILE A 86 5.74 5.83 -16.28
C ILE A 86 6.40 4.60 -16.91
N GLU A 87 7.60 4.78 -17.46
CA GLU A 87 8.46 3.77 -18.07
C GLU A 87 9.21 2.92 -17.05
N ALA A 88 9.27 3.33 -15.78
CA ALA A 88 10.07 2.66 -14.77
C ALA A 88 9.54 1.24 -14.47
N THR A 89 10.47 0.32 -14.28
CA THR A 89 10.20 -1.01 -13.71
C THR A 89 10.31 -0.92 -12.19
N VAL A 90 9.26 -1.35 -11.50
CA VAL A 90 9.22 -1.53 -10.05
C VAL A 90 9.58 -2.97 -9.76
N GLN A 91 10.60 -3.18 -8.93
CA GLN A 91 11.06 -4.49 -8.51
C GLN A 91 11.83 -4.36 -7.18
N PRO A 92 11.95 -5.46 -6.41
CA PRO A 92 12.81 -5.47 -5.23
C PRO A 92 14.22 -4.95 -5.53
N LEU A 93 14.72 -4.03 -4.69
CA LEU A 93 16.07 -3.50 -4.81
C LEU A 93 17.10 -4.63 -4.59
N PRO A 94 18.18 -4.71 -5.38
CA PRO A 94 19.14 -5.81 -5.29
C PRO A 94 19.72 -6.01 -3.88
N ASP A 95 20.01 -4.93 -3.17
CA ASP A 95 20.57 -4.97 -1.80
C ASP A 95 19.60 -5.55 -0.76
N LEU A 96 18.32 -5.65 -1.09
CA LEU A 96 17.26 -6.20 -0.24
C LEU A 96 16.85 -7.61 -0.65
N VAL A 97 17.59 -8.23 -1.59
CA VAL A 97 17.37 -9.59 -2.08
C VAL A 97 18.62 -10.43 -1.88
N ASN A 98 18.48 -11.59 -1.26
CA ASN A 98 19.56 -12.57 -1.09
C ASN A 98 18.97 -13.98 -0.91
N GLU A 99 19.81 -14.98 -0.66
CA GLU A 99 19.38 -16.37 -0.47
C GLU A 99 18.42 -16.55 0.70
N GLN A 100 18.57 -15.77 1.78
CA GLN A 100 17.71 -15.82 2.96
C GLN A 100 16.44 -14.95 2.82
N ASN A 101 16.45 -13.97 1.92
CA ASN A 101 15.33 -13.09 1.61
C ASN A 101 15.16 -12.97 0.08
N PRO A 102 14.67 -14.03 -0.59
CA PRO A 102 14.48 -14.00 -2.04
C PRO A 102 13.46 -12.93 -2.46
N ALA A 103 13.46 -12.56 -3.74
CA ALA A 103 12.51 -11.60 -4.27
C ALA A 103 11.07 -12.11 -4.10
N LYS A 104 10.25 -11.38 -3.34
CA LYS A 104 8.85 -11.70 -3.04
C LYS A 104 7.87 -11.10 -4.02
N TYR A 105 8.31 -10.17 -4.87
CA TYR A 105 7.48 -9.49 -5.85
C TYR A 105 8.09 -9.69 -7.24
N GLU A 106 7.25 -9.95 -8.23
CA GLU A 106 7.66 -9.94 -9.63
C GLU A 106 7.87 -8.50 -10.12
N PRO A 107 8.85 -8.25 -11.00
CA PRO A 107 9.02 -6.95 -11.64
C PRO A 107 7.78 -6.55 -12.46
N PHE A 108 7.39 -5.28 -12.40
CA PHE A 108 6.29 -4.75 -13.21
C PHE A 108 6.54 -3.32 -13.67
N ASN A 109 5.94 -2.91 -14.79
CA ASN A 109 6.00 -1.53 -15.27
C ASN A 109 5.02 -0.63 -14.49
N TYR A 110 5.49 0.50 -13.97
CA TYR A 110 4.69 1.43 -13.17
C TYR A 110 3.54 2.05 -13.97
N GLY A 111 3.78 2.51 -15.21
CA GLY A 111 2.76 3.13 -16.04
C GLY A 111 1.54 2.24 -16.30
N ASN A 112 1.80 0.96 -16.59
CA ASN A 112 0.76 -0.05 -16.76
C ASN A 112 0.01 -0.29 -15.45
N PHE A 113 0.71 -0.44 -14.33
CA PHE A 113 0.10 -0.59 -13.00
C PHE A 113 -0.81 0.60 -12.66
N TYR A 114 -0.30 1.83 -12.83
CA TYR A 114 -1.04 3.07 -12.60
C TYR A 114 -2.32 3.14 -13.44
N ARG A 115 -2.23 2.82 -14.74
CA ARG A 115 -3.38 2.83 -15.65
C ARG A 115 -4.46 1.85 -15.18
N VAL A 116 -4.09 0.61 -14.87
CA VAL A 116 -5.05 -0.41 -14.43
C VAL A 116 -5.67 -0.03 -13.09
N ARG A 117 -4.86 0.40 -12.11
CA ARG A 117 -5.35 0.83 -10.79
C ARG A 117 -6.34 1.99 -10.90
N ARG A 118 -6.03 2.99 -11.73
CA ARG A 118 -6.91 4.14 -11.94
C ARG A 118 -8.27 3.72 -12.50
N LEU A 119 -8.30 2.76 -13.42
CA LEU A 119 -9.53 2.24 -14.02
C LEU A 119 -10.32 1.36 -13.05
N SER A 120 -9.64 0.59 -12.18
CA SER A 120 -10.31 -0.23 -11.16
C SER A 120 -11.07 0.60 -10.12
N ASN A 121 -10.76 1.89 -9.95
CA ASN A 121 -11.52 2.80 -9.09
C ASN A 121 -12.78 3.39 -9.76
N CYS A 122 -12.94 3.27 -11.09
CA CYS A 122 -14.06 3.85 -11.84
C CYS A 122 -15.15 2.85 -12.20
N VAL A 123 -14.83 1.56 -12.23
CA VAL A 123 -15.81 0.48 -12.34
C VAL A 123 -16.15 0.09 -10.91
N LYS A 124 -17.43 0.16 -10.51
CA LYS A 124 -17.90 -0.54 -9.30
C LYS A 124 -17.62 -2.03 -9.52
N LEU A 125 -16.46 -2.49 -9.07
CA LEU A 125 -16.11 -3.89 -9.22
C LEU A 125 -16.91 -4.68 -8.20
N ALA A 126 -17.52 -5.75 -8.69
CA ALA A 126 -18.52 -6.55 -7.99
C ALA A 126 -17.93 -7.37 -6.84
N SER A 127 -16.62 -7.31 -6.59
CA SER A 127 -15.93 -7.93 -5.45
C SER A 127 -14.55 -7.28 -5.17
N GLU A 128 -14.03 -7.42 -3.93
CA GLU A 128 -12.70 -6.95 -3.50
C GLU A 128 -11.53 -7.53 -4.32
N ASN A 129 -11.74 -8.64 -5.04
CA ASN A 129 -10.70 -9.37 -5.75
C ASN A 129 -10.26 -8.73 -7.08
N ASP A 130 -10.95 -7.70 -7.55
CA ASP A 130 -10.69 -7.11 -8.87
C ASP A 130 -9.79 -5.85 -8.83
N ILE A 131 -9.38 -5.40 -7.63
CA ILE A 131 -8.55 -4.18 -7.50
C ILE A 131 -7.06 -4.55 -7.49
N VAL A 132 -6.34 -4.26 -8.58
CA VAL A 132 -4.92 -4.57 -8.73
C VAL A 132 -4.07 -3.79 -7.72
N THR A 133 -3.44 -4.44 -6.75
CA THR A 133 -2.53 -3.81 -5.75
C THR A 133 -1.10 -4.30 -5.95
N ILE A 134 -0.14 -3.83 -5.15
CA ILE A 134 1.18 -4.44 -5.08
C ILE A 134 1.12 -5.95 -4.79
N HIS A 135 0.12 -6.42 -4.04
CA HIS A 135 -0.05 -7.84 -3.71
C HIS A 135 -0.39 -8.71 -4.92
N THR A 136 -0.92 -8.13 -6.01
CA THR A 136 -1.13 -8.84 -7.28
C THR A 136 0.18 -9.34 -7.89
N PHE A 137 1.30 -8.67 -7.59
CA PHE A 137 2.63 -9.04 -8.09
C PHE A 137 3.42 -9.88 -7.08
N LYS A 138 2.84 -10.22 -5.93
CA LYS A 138 3.51 -11.01 -4.90
C LYS A 138 3.63 -12.46 -5.36
N LYS A 139 4.84 -13.01 -5.32
CA LYS A 139 5.10 -14.42 -5.64
C LYS A 139 4.43 -15.33 -4.62
N PRO A 140 3.95 -16.52 -5.03
CA PRO A 140 3.50 -17.54 -4.09
C PRO A 140 4.63 -17.88 -3.12
N THR A 141 4.32 -17.96 -1.83
CA THR A 141 5.29 -18.45 -0.86
C THR A 141 5.54 -19.92 -1.13
N THR A 142 6.74 -20.29 -1.59
CA THR A 142 7.14 -21.69 -1.64
C THR A 142 7.22 -22.18 -0.18
N PRO A 143 6.50 -23.25 0.22
CA PRO A 143 6.67 -23.80 1.55
C PRO A 143 8.13 -24.23 1.73
N ALA A 144 8.70 -23.94 2.90
CA ALA A 144 10.04 -24.40 3.21
C ALA A 144 10.12 -25.92 2.97
N PRO A 145 11.21 -26.44 2.37
CA PRO A 145 11.36 -27.87 2.20
C PRO A 145 11.25 -28.52 3.59
N THR A 146 10.27 -29.40 3.75
CA THR A 146 10.09 -30.19 4.96
C THR A 146 11.41 -30.88 5.24
N ALA A 147 12.07 -30.55 6.35
CA ALA A 147 13.29 -31.23 6.74
C ALA A 147 13.00 -32.74 6.74
N ALA A 148 13.66 -33.48 5.84
CA ALA A 148 13.54 -34.91 5.79
C ALA A 148 13.96 -35.45 7.16
N ALA A 149 12.99 -35.97 7.92
CA ALA A 149 13.25 -36.65 9.17
C ALA A 149 14.25 -37.76 8.89
N THR A 150 15.49 -37.55 9.33
CA THR A 150 16.52 -38.58 9.31
C THR A 150 16.07 -39.64 10.31
N VAL A 151 15.45 -40.70 9.81
CA VAL A 151 15.16 -41.88 10.63
C VAL A 151 16.51 -42.51 10.93
N ALA A 152 17.03 -42.24 12.13
CA ALA A 152 18.11 -43.01 12.71
C ALA A 152 17.57 -44.39 13.11
N ALA A 153 18.39 -45.40 12.86
CA ALA A 153 18.12 -46.84 12.88
C ALA A 153 17.58 -47.40 14.21
#